data_AF-A0A4U0GE71-F1
#
_entry.id   AF-A0A4U0GE71-F1
#
_cell.length_a   1.000
_cell.length_b   1.000
_cell.length_c   1.000
_cell.angle_alpha   90.00
_cell.angle_beta   90.00
_cell.angle_gamma   90.00
#
_symmetry.space_group_name_H-M   'P 1'
#
loop_
_entity.id
_entity.type
_entity.pdbx_description
1 polymer ?
#
loop_
_entity_poly.entity_id
_entity_poly.type
_entity_poly.pdbx_seq_one_letter_code
_entity_poly.pdbx_strand_id
1 'polypeptide(L)'
;MAGVRRIRAIWIAAMGRSRHQVGIRSVGNWRRIRGAVAVEFAFIFPILFLLVYGTIVYAYVFVLQQSITHAAQEAAEAAVAIVPGRENTNTLREAAVRSTAVAALSWLPQSQRQRVLGDSGSAVLVQPCPAGAENCPSDSEGLRVTLKFNLKTPTMLFPVINLYLVGEIPPLPDTLTASAVVRI
;
A
#
# COMPACT_ATOMS: atom_id res chain seq x y z
N MET A 1 2.08 109.70 -56.76
CA MET A 1 3.19 109.81 -55.79
C MET A 1 3.02 108.66 -54.81
N ALA A 2 3.80 107.59 -54.97
CA ALA A 2 4.85 107.14 -54.03
C ALA A 2 4.27 106.56 -52.73
N GLY A 3 4.59 105.36 -52.24
CA GLY A 3 5.54 104.31 -52.59
C GLY A 3 5.21 103.11 -51.67
N VAL A 4 5.33 101.86 -52.13
CA VAL A 4 6.54 101.03 -52.05
C VAL A 4 6.79 100.40 -50.66
N ARG A 5 6.53 99.08 -50.64
CA ARG A 5 7.27 97.96 -50.00
C ARG A 5 7.14 97.66 -48.48
N ARG A 6 6.71 96.40 -48.27
CA ARG A 6 7.30 95.27 -47.48
C ARG A 6 7.61 95.57 -45.99
N ILE A 7 7.33 94.68 -45.05
CA ILE A 7 8.12 93.47 -44.75
C ILE A 7 7.34 92.58 -43.75
N ARG A 8 7.57 91.27 -43.87
CA ARG A 8 7.05 90.12 -43.10
C ARG A 8 7.45 90.12 -41.62
N ALA A 9 6.98 89.07 -40.93
CA ALA A 9 7.56 88.43 -39.74
C ALA A 9 6.85 88.88 -38.44
N ILE A 10 6.42 88.04 -37.49
CA ILE A 10 6.82 86.70 -37.06
C ILE A 10 5.65 86.10 -36.26
N TRP A 11 5.31 84.84 -36.51
CA TRP A 11 4.51 84.03 -35.58
C TRP A 11 5.43 83.53 -34.47
N ILE A 12 5.11 83.78 -33.20
CA ILE A 12 5.65 83.03 -32.05
C ILE A 12 4.47 82.46 -31.27
N ALA A 13 4.23 81.17 -31.51
CA ALA A 13 3.47 80.31 -30.63
C ALA A 13 4.43 79.70 -29.60
N ALA A 14 4.14 79.84 -28.32
CA ALA A 14 4.74 79.00 -27.28
C ALA A 14 3.86 79.01 -26.02
N MET A 15 2.72 78.30 -26.10
CA MET A 15 1.97 77.89 -24.91
C MET A 15 2.28 76.41 -24.66
N GLY A 16 3.21 76.15 -23.75
CA GLY A 16 3.65 74.82 -23.36
C GLY A 16 3.56 74.63 -21.85
N ARG A 17 2.38 74.18 -21.37
CA ARG A 17 2.13 73.73 -20.00
C ARG A 17 2.21 72.20 -19.96
N SER A 18 3.22 71.62 -19.30
CA SER A 18 3.26 70.23 -18.79
C SER A 18 4.70 69.87 -18.42
N ARG A 19 5.03 69.06 -17.41
CA ARG A 19 4.30 68.28 -16.40
C ARG A 19 5.39 67.80 -15.43
N HIS A 20 5.11 67.80 -14.13
CA HIS A 20 5.97 67.16 -13.13
C HIS A 20 6.14 65.67 -13.45
N GLN A 21 7.39 65.22 -13.61
CA GLN A 21 7.72 63.81 -13.69
C GLN A 21 8.06 63.29 -12.29
N VAL A 22 7.08 62.69 -11.62
CA VAL A 22 7.32 61.83 -10.47
C VAL A 22 7.77 60.48 -11.02
N GLY A 23 9.08 60.22 -10.94
CA GLY A 23 9.64 58.92 -11.27
C GLY A 23 9.20 57.87 -10.25
N ILE A 24 8.18 57.09 -10.59
CA ILE A 24 7.83 55.87 -9.84
C ILE A 24 8.95 54.87 -10.10
N ARG A 25 9.80 54.67 -9.09
CA ARG A 25 10.78 53.57 -9.09
C ARG A 25 10.01 52.24 -9.10
N SER A 26 10.06 51.58 -10.26
CA SER A 26 9.65 50.20 -10.48
C SER A 26 10.18 49.30 -9.36
N VAL A 27 9.27 48.68 -8.61
CA VAL A 27 9.58 47.64 -7.63
C VAL A 27 10.02 46.39 -8.40
N GLY A 28 11.31 46.09 -8.33
CA GLY A 28 11.94 44.95 -9.00
C GLY A 28 11.36 43.60 -8.56
N ASN A 29 10.55 43.03 -9.44
CA ASN A 29 10.48 41.63 -9.86
C ASN A 29 10.81 40.51 -8.83
N TRP A 30 9.98 40.34 -7.80
CA TRP A 30 9.97 39.18 -6.89
C TRP A 30 9.35 37.89 -7.48
N ARG A 31 9.39 37.71 -8.82
CA ARG A 31 8.69 36.60 -9.50
C ARG A 31 9.58 35.40 -9.90
N ARG A 32 10.88 35.38 -9.57
CA ARG A 32 11.82 34.37 -10.09
C ARG A 32 12.47 33.41 -9.06
N ILE A 33 11.85 33.18 -7.89
CA ILE A 33 12.40 32.23 -6.88
C ILE A 33 11.46 31.04 -6.59
N ARG A 34 10.25 30.98 -7.16
CA ARG A 34 9.25 29.95 -6.81
C ARG A 34 9.33 28.63 -7.61
N GLY A 35 10.20 28.54 -8.62
CA GLY A 35 10.29 27.36 -9.51
C GLY A 35 11.45 26.42 -9.23
N ALA A 36 12.58 26.91 -8.72
CA ALA A 36 13.79 26.09 -8.53
C ALA A 36 13.59 24.97 -7.52
N VAL A 37 12.96 25.28 -6.37
CA VAL A 37 12.66 24.31 -5.31
C VAL A 37 11.71 23.20 -5.79
N ALA A 38 10.79 23.50 -6.70
CA ALA A 38 9.86 22.51 -7.26
C ALA A 38 10.59 21.45 -8.11
N VAL A 39 11.67 21.84 -8.80
CA VAL A 39 12.47 20.94 -9.62
C VAL A 39 13.34 20.02 -8.75
N GLU A 40 13.93 20.54 -7.67
CA GLU A 40 14.69 19.72 -6.71
C GLU A 40 13.78 18.69 -6.03
N PHE A 41 12.57 19.09 -5.65
CA PHE A 41 11.59 18.18 -5.05
C PHE A 41 11.12 17.08 -6.02
N ALA A 42 11.07 17.36 -7.33
CA ALA A 42 10.64 16.38 -8.33
C ALA A 42 11.52 15.12 -8.37
N PHE A 43 12.79 15.21 -7.97
CA PHE A 43 13.69 14.05 -7.89
C PHE A 43 13.58 13.29 -6.56
N ILE A 44 13.32 13.98 -5.46
CA ILE A 44 13.22 13.38 -4.12
C ILE A 44 11.84 12.73 -3.93
N PHE A 45 10.80 13.33 -4.51
CA PHE A 45 9.43 12.89 -4.35
C PHE A 45 9.20 11.42 -4.74
N PRO A 46 9.67 10.91 -5.89
CA PRO A 46 9.51 9.49 -6.24
C PRO A 46 10.15 8.56 -5.21
N ILE A 47 11.34 8.88 -4.69
CA ILE A 47 12.04 8.05 -3.72
C ILE A 47 11.26 8.03 -2.39
N LEU A 48 10.88 9.21 -1.90
CA LEU A 48 10.10 9.32 -0.66
C LEU A 48 8.74 8.62 -0.80
N PHE A 49 8.08 8.78 -1.93
CA PHE A 49 6.81 8.13 -2.23
C PHE A 49 6.95 6.61 -2.21
N LEU A 50 7.97 6.05 -2.88
CA LEU A 50 8.22 4.61 -2.87
C LEU A 50 8.54 4.07 -1.47
N LEU A 51 9.29 4.82 -0.66
CA LEU A 51 9.59 4.43 0.73
C LEU A 51 8.34 4.40 1.61
N VAL A 52 7.51 5.45 1.55
CA VAL A 52 6.26 5.52 2.30
C VAL A 52 5.28 4.45 1.83
N TYR A 53 5.11 4.31 0.52
CA TYR A 53 4.24 3.29 -0.08
C TYR A 53 4.69 1.88 0.32
N GLY A 54 5.98 1.57 0.17
CA GLY A 54 6.55 0.30 0.58
C GLY A 54 6.31 0.02 2.06
N THR A 55 6.54 1.00 2.93
CA THR A 55 6.31 0.86 4.38
C THR A 55 4.85 0.53 4.70
N ILE A 56 3.89 1.23 4.08
CA ILE A 56 2.46 0.98 4.28
C ILE A 56 2.08 -0.44 3.83
N VAL A 57 2.54 -0.86 2.65
CA VAL A 57 2.24 -2.19 2.10
C VAL A 57 2.85 -3.28 2.97
N TYR A 58 4.11 -3.15 3.39
CA TYR A 58 4.74 -4.14 4.28
C TYR A 58 4.10 -4.18 5.66
N ALA A 59 3.71 -3.03 6.22
CA ALA A 59 2.99 -3.01 7.48
C ALA A 59 1.66 -3.78 7.37
N TYR A 60 0.92 -3.59 6.28
CA TYR A 60 -0.31 -4.34 6.05
C TYR A 60 -0.07 -5.85 5.88
N VAL A 61 0.91 -6.24 5.07
CA VAL A 61 1.29 -7.64 4.85
C VAL A 61 1.74 -8.31 6.14
N PHE A 62 2.47 -7.58 6.99
CA PHE A 62 2.87 -8.07 8.30
C PHE A 62 1.66 -8.32 9.21
N VAL A 63 0.69 -7.41 9.24
CA VAL A 63 -0.57 -7.62 9.99
C VAL A 63 -1.33 -8.83 9.45
N LEU A 64 -1.41 -8.99 8.12
CA LEU A 64 -2.00 -10.19 7.53
C LEU A 64 -1.29 -11.47 7.97
N GLN A 65 0.04 -11.51 7.88
CA GLN A 65 0.85 -12.66 8.29
C GLN A 65 0.61 -13.00 9.77
N GLN A 66 0.57 -11.99 10.64
CA GLN A 66 0.30 -12.19 12.06
C GLN A 66 -1.11 -12.74 12.29
N SER A 67 -2.11 -12.23 11.57
CA SER A 67 -3.50 -12.67 11.71
C SER A 67 -3.72 -14.11 11.28
N ILE A 68 -3.12 -14.55 10.16
CA ILE A 68 -3.26 -15.94 9.70
C ILE A 68 -2.46 -16.90 10.57
N THR A 69 -1.34 -16.44 11.17
CA THR A 69 -0.58 -17.21 12.16
C THR A 69 -1.40 -17.43 13.42
N HIS A 70 -1.99 -16.37 13.96
CA HIS A 70 -2.88 -16.46 15.12
C HIS A 70 -4.08 -17.38 14.84
N ALA A 71 -4.73 -17.21 13.68
CA ALA A 71 -5.84 -18.08 13.28
C ALA A 71 -5.42 -19.54 13.13
N ALA A 72 -4.20 -19.82 12.64
CA ALA A 72 -3.67 -21.19 12.57
C ALA A 72 -3.53 -21.81 13.97
N GLN A 73 -3.03 -21.04 14.92
CA GLN A 73 -2.84 -21.48 16.30
C GLN A 73 -4.17 -21.78 17.00
N GLU A 74 -5.11 -20.83 16.98
CA GLU A 74 -6.45 -21.04 17.56
C GLU A 74 -7.18 -22.23 16.92
N ALA A 75 -7.09 -22.36 15.60
CA ALA A 75 -7.71 -23.46 14.88
C ALA A 75 -7.05 -24.82 15.21
N ALA A 76 -5.73 -24.85 15.39
CA ALA A 76 -5.02 -26.05 15.84
C ALA A 76 -5.40 -26.43 17.29
N GLU A 77 -5.53 -25.45 18.19
CA GLU A 77 -6.02 -25.69 19.56
C GLU A 77 -7.44 -26.29 19.57
N ALA A 78 -8.33 -25.81 18.70
CA ALA A 78 -9.67 -26.36 18.55
C ALA A 78 -9.68 -27.85 18.16
N ALA A 79 -8.67 -28.35 17.44
CA ALA A 79 -8.55 -29.77 17.11
C ALA A 79 -8.23 -30.64 18.33
N VAL A 80 -7.49 -30.12 19.32
CA VAL A 80 -7.15 -30.87 20.55
C VAL A 80 -8.36 -31.04 21.46
N ALA A 81 -9.27 -30.06 21.46
CA ALA A 81 -10.49 -30.13 22.24
C ALA A 81 -11.41 -31.31 21.83
N ILE A 82 -11.18 -31.92 20.66
CA ILE A 82 -11.93 -33.09 20.19
C ILE A 82 -11.33 -34.37 20.79
N VAL A 83 -12.13 -35.01 21.65
CA VAL A 83 -11.79 -36.26 22.36
C VAL A 83 -11.55 -37.40 21.36
N PRO A 84 -10.40 -38.12 21.46
CA PRO A 84 -10.11 -39.26 20.61
C PRO A 84 -10.98 -40.48 20.94
N GLY A 85 -11.11 -41.41 19.98
CA GLY A 85 -11.76 -42.71 20.20
C GLY A 85 -13.26 -42.76 19.91
N ARG A 86 -13.85 -41.70 19.33
CA ARG A 86 -15.19 -41.74 18.74
C ARG A 86 -15.10 -41.99 17.23
N GLU A 87 -16.14 -42.61 16.66
CA GLU A 87 -16.31 -42.61 15.21
C GLU A 87 -16.25 -41.16 14.68
N ASN A 88 -15.60 -40.96 13.54
CA ASN A 88 -15.53 -39.67 12.86
C ASN A 88 -14.68 -38.57 13.56
N THR A 89 -13.79 -38.94 14.49
CA THR A 89 -12.90 -37.99 15.20
C THR A 89 -12.17 -37.02 14.24
N ASN A 90 -11.62 -37.52 13.13
CA ASN A 90 -10.88 -36.69 12.17
C ASN A 90 -11.77 -35.67 11.46
N THR A 91 -13.00 -36.04 11.09
CA THR A 91 -13.93 -35.11 10.43
C THR A 91 -14.43 -34.05 11.41
N LEU A 92 -14.64 -34.41 12.68
CA LEU A 92 -14.97 -33.46 13.74
C LEU A 92 -13.82 -32.47 14.00
N ARG A 93 -12.57 -32.95 14.01
CA ARG A 93 -11.38 -32.10 14.11
C ARG A 93 -11.28 -31.13 12.93
N GLU A 94 -11.44 -31.62 11.70
CA GLU A 94 -11.44 -30.75 10.52
C GLU A 94 -12.54 -29.69 10.56
N ALA A 95 -13.76 -30.06 10.99
CA ALA A 95 -14.86 -29.12 11.14
C ALA A 95 -14.59 -28.06 12.22
N ALA A 96 -14.02 -28.46 13.36
CA ALA A 96 -13.63 -27.55 14.44
C ALA A 96 -12.52 -26.58 13.99
N VAL A 97 -11.50 -27.08 13.30
CA VAL A 97 -10.41 -26.27 12.74
C VAL A 97 -10.96 -25.24 11.75
N ARG A 98 -11.80 -25.68 10.79
CA ARG A 98 -12.35 -24.78 9.76
C ARG A 98 -13.26 -23.70 10.36
N SER A 99 -14.17 -24.07 11.26
CA SER A 99 -15.09 -23.10 11.89
C SER A 99 -14.35 -22.08 12.76
N THR A 100 -13.32 -22.52 13.51
CA THR A 100 -12.49 -21.64 14.33
C THR A 100 -11.66 -20.69 13.46
N ALA A 101 -11.04 -21.18 12.38
CA ALA A 101 -10.31 -20.34 11.43
C ALA A 101 -11.21 -19.26 10.79
N VAL A 102 -12.46 -19.61 10.45
CA VAL A 102 -13.45 -18.66 9.92
C VAL A 102 -13.80 -17.59 10.94
N ALA A 103 -13.98 -17.97 12.21
CA ALA A 103 -14.28 -17.04 13.29
C ALA A 103 -13.09 -16.10 13.58
N ALA A 104 -11.87 -16.64 13.66
CA ALA A 104 -10.64 -15.89 13.92
C ALA A 104 -10.35 -14.82 12.85
N LEU A 105 -10.64 -15.13 11.59
CA LEU A 105 -10.43 -14.20 10.47
C LEU A 105 -11.68 -13.37 10.14
N SER A 106 -12.71 -13.37 11.00
CA SER A 106 -13.98 -12.67 10.74
C SER A 106 -13.83 -11.16 10.58
N TRP A 107 -12.78 -10.56 11.14
CA TRP A 107 -12.47 -9.13 11.05
C TRP A 107 -12.02 -8.67 9.65
N LEU A 108 -11.52 -9.59 8.81
CA LEU A 108 -11.08 -9.28 7.46
C LEU A 108 -12.28 -9.00 6.53
N PRO A 109 -12.13 -8.11 5.53
CA PRO A 109 -13.14 -7.95 4.48
C PRO A 109 -13.41 -9.26 3.74
N GLN A 110 -14.66 -9.48 3.32
CA GLN A 110 -15.09 -10.75 2.69
C GLN A 110 -14.22 -11.16 1.49
N SER A 111 -13.84 -10.22 0.63
CA SER A 111 -12.99 -10.47 -0.54
C SER A 111 -11.57 -10.93 -0.18
N GLN A 112 -11.06 -10.56 1.00
CA GLN A 112 -9.77 -11.00 1.49
C GLN A 112 -9.88 -12.31 2.26
N ARG A 113 -10.94 -12.47 3.07
CA ARG A 113 -11.22 -13.74 3.77
C ARG A 113 -11.31 -14.92 2.81
N GLN A 114 -12.00 -14.75 1.68
CA GLN A 114 -12.13 -15.80 0.67
C GLN A 114 -10.79 -16.24 0.06
N ARG A 115 -9.77 -15.36 0.04
CA ARG A 115 -8.41 -15.71 -0.45
C ARG A 115 -7.65 -16.64 0.50
N VAL A 116 -8.08 -16.73 1.75
CA VAL A 116 -7.46 -17.59 2.78
C VAL A 116 -8.31 -18.82 3.07
N LEU A 117 -9.62 -18.59 3.24
CA LEU A 117 -10.55 -19.60 3.75
C LEU A 117 -11.26 -20.34 2.61
N GLY A 118 -11.31 -19.80 1.39
CA GLY A 118 -12.18 -20.30 0.34
C GLY A 118 -13.66 -20.25 0.75
N ASP A 119 -14.47 -21.11 0.15
CA ASP A 119 -15.88 -21.25 0.53
C ASP A 119 -15.99 -21.94 1.88
N SER A 120 -16.43 -21.19 2.89
CA SER A 120 -16.67 -21.67 4.27
C SER A 120 -15.50 -22.42 4.93
N GLY A 121 -14.25 -22.03 4.65
CA GLY A 121 -13.06 -22.66 5.25
C GLY A 121 -12.52 -23.86 4.47
N SER A 122 -13.06 -24.16 3.28
CA SER A 122 -12.59 -25.26 2.42
C SER A 122 -11.11 -25.18 2.02
N ALA A 123 -10.51 -23.99 2.00
CA ALA A 123 -9.09 -23.81 1.68
C ALA A 123 -8.15 -24.01 2.89
N VAL A 124 -8.69 -24.19 4.11
CA VAL A 124 -7.88 -24.49 5.29
C VAL A 124 -7.39 -25.93 5.20
N LEU A 125 -6.08 -26.10 5.15
CA LEU A 125 -5.44 -27.40 5.01
C LEU A 125 -5.22 -28.01 6.38
N VAL A 126 -5.79 -29.19 6.59
CA VAL A 126 -5.60 -29.99 7.79
C VAL A 126 -4.90 -31.27 7.36
N GLN A 127 -3.68 -31.48 7.86
CA GLN A 127 -2.85 -32.61 7.48
C GLN A 127 -2.40 -33.36 8.74
N PRO A 128 -2.41 -34.70 8.74
CA PRO A 128 -1.79 -35.46 9.82
C PRO A 128 -0.28 -35.18 9.85
N CYS A 129 0.27 -35.06 11.06
CA CYS A 129 1.69 -34.84 11.34
C CYS A 129 2.21 -36.09 12.08
N PRO A 130 2.79 -37.08 11.39
CA PRO A 130 3.26 -38.28 12.05
C PRO A 130 4.47 -37.99 12.95
N ALA A 131 4.62 -38.78 14.01
CA ALA A 131 5.72 -38.64 14.96
C ALA A 131 7.08 -38.73 14.24
N GLY A 132 7.95 -37.76 14.48
CA GLY A 132 9.31 -37.72 13.90
C GLY A 132 9.40 -37.23 12.46
N ALA A 133 8.29 -36.79 11.84
CA ALA A 133 8.35 -36.09 10.55
C ALA A 133 8.86 -34.65 10.68
N GLU A 134 9.31 -34.09 9.55
CA GLU A 134 9.83 -32.72 9.50
C GLU A 134 8.78 -31.71 9.97
N ASN A 135 9.16 -30.83 10.92
CA ASN A 135 8.28 -29.86 11.57
C ASN A 135 7.05 -30.51 12.24
N CYS A 136 7.19 -31.71 12.79
CA CYS A 136 6.21 -32.41 13.62
C CYS A 136 6.81 -32.79 14.98
N PRO A 137 6.00 -33.09 16.01
CA PRO A 137 6.47 -33.64 17.28
C PRO A 137 7.22 -34.96 17.07
N SER A 138 8.29 -35.21 17.81
CA SER A 138 9.06 -36.47 17.71
C SER A 138 8.40 -37.66 18.41
N ASP A 139 7.64 -37.39 19.47
CA ASP A 139 7.23 -38.43 20.43
C ASP A 139 5.74 -38.77 20.37
N SER A 140 4.96 -38.09 19.51
CA SER A 140 3.52 -38.34 19.37
C SER A 140 3.02 -37.96 17.98
N GLU A 141 1.87 -38.48 17.60
CA GLU A 141 1.12 -37.97 16.46
C GLU A 141 0.68 -36.52 16.72
N GLY A 142 0.52 -35.79 15.62
CA GLY A 142 0.08 -34.41 15.62
C GLY A 142 -0.83 -34.11 14.45
N LEU A 143 -1.39 -32.91 14.47
CA LEU A 143 -2.18 -32.35 13.39
C LEU A 143 -1.57 -31.02 12.97
N ARG A 144 -1.30 -30.85 11.67
CA ARG A 144 -0.81 -29.61 11.08
C ARG A 144 -1.98 -28.87 10.44
N VAL A 145 -2.21 -27.65 10.89
CA VAL A 145 -3.15 -26.70 10.29
C VAL A 145 -2.34 -25.69 9.48
N THR A 146 -2.68 -25.51 8.21
CA THR A 146 -2.01 -24.54 7.32
C THR A 146 -3.03 -23.62 6.65
N LEU A 147 -2.81 -22.32 6.76
CA LEU A 147 -3.55 -21.27 6.06
C LEU A 147 -2.64 -20.63 5.02
N LYS A 148 -3.19 -20.40 3.82
CA LYS A 148 -2.49 -19.75 2.71
C LYS A 148 -3.27 -18.53 2.24
N PHE A 149 -2.70 -17.34 2.36
CA PHE A 149 -3.27 -16.11 1.80
C PHE A 149 -2.65 -15.84 0.43
N ASN A 150 -3.47 -15.79 -0.63
CA ASN A 150 -2.99 -15.40 -1.95
C ASN A 150 -3.03 -13.88 -2.17
N LEU A 151 -1.87 -13.27 -2.40
CA LEU A 151 -1.74 -11.82 -2.61
C LEU A 151 -1.95 -11.41 -4.07
N LYS A 152 -1.80 -12.36 -5.02
CA LYS A 152 -1.80 -12.09 -6.47
C LYS A 152 -3.09 -12.53 -7.16
N THR A 153 -3.70 -13.63 -6.73
CA THR A 153 -4.94 -14.17 -7.32
C THR A 153 -6.13 -14.01 -6.37
N PRO A 154 -7.36 -13.76 -6.88
CA PRO A 154 -7.74 -13.60 -8.30
C PRO A 154 -7.33 -12.26 -8.92
N THR A 155 -7.08 -11.24 -8.10
CA THR A 155 -6.52 -9.94 -8.51
C THR A 155 -5.43 -9.53 -7.54
N MET A 156 -4.46 -8.74 -7.98
CA MET A 156 -3.42 -8.24 -7.08
C MET A 156 -4.03 -7.39 -5.97
N LEU A 157 -3.67 -7.70 -4.72
CA LEU A 157 -4.16 -6.98 -3.55
C LEU A 157 -3.57 -5.55 -3.48
N PHE A 158 -2.33 -5.38 -3.95
CA PHE A 158 -1.63 -4.10 -4.00
C PHE A 158 -1.16 -3.82 -5.42
N PRO A 159 -1.24 -2.56 -5.90
CA PRO A 159 -0.60 -2.16 -7.15
C PRO A 159 0.92 -2.33 -7.06
N VAL A 160 1.51 -3.08 -7.99
CA VAL A 160 2.97 -3.20 -8.11
C VAL A 160 3.47 -2.38 -9.28
N ILE A 161 4.63 -1.74 -9.11
CA ILE A 161 5.32 -1.01 -10.18
C ILE A 161 6.50 -1.86 -10.61
N ASN A 162 6.55 -2.28 -11.86
CA ASN A 162 7.70 -2.98 -12.43
C ASN A 162 8.65 -1.96 -13.07
N LEU A 163 9.85 -1.81 -12.50
CA LEU A 163 10.89 -0.94 -13.04
C LEU A 163 11.98 -1.78 -13.70
N TYR A 164 12.39 -1.37 -14.91
CA TYR A 164 13.39 -2.07 -15.71
C TYR A 164 14.71 -2.37 -14.97
N LEU A 165 15.13 -1.49 -14.04
CA LEU A 165 16.40 -1.62 -13.32
C LEU A 165 16.28 -2.31 -11.95
N VAL A 166 15.11 -2.24 -11.30
CA VAL A 166 14.95 -2.58 -9.87
C VAL A 166 13.95 -3.72 -9.63
N GLY A 167 13.17 -4.09 -10.65
CA GLY A 167 12.14 -5.14 -10.56
C GLY A 167 10.82 -4.63 -10.01
N GLU A 168 10.05 -5.50 -9.37
CA GLU A 168 8.75 -5.18 -8.77
C GLU A 168 8.92 -4.45 -7.44
N ILE A 169 8.27 -3.28 -7.32
CA ILE A 169 8.28 -2.47 -6.10
C ILE A 169 6.85 -2.28 -5.60
N PRO A 170 6.57 -2.59 -4.32
CA PRO A 170 7.41 -3.33 -3.37
C PRO A 170 7.52 -4.83 -3.71
N PRO A 171 8.65 -5.50 -3.44
CA PRO A 171 8.79 -6.94 -3.69
C PRO A 171 7.98 -7.74 -2.68
N LEU A 172 6.94 -8.41 -3.16
CA LEU A 172 6.01 -9.18 -2.34
C LEU A 172 6.05 -10.66 -2.74
N PRO A 173 5.86 -11.59 -1.78
CA PRO A 173 5.63 -12.98 -2.13
C PRO A 173 4.25 -13.14 -2.79
N ASP A 174 4.11 -14.13 -3.68
CA ASP A 174 2.81 -14.44 -4.30
C ASP A 174 1.77 -14.91 -3.26
N THR A 175 2.22 -15.61 -2.21
CA THR A 175 1.37 -16.14 -1.14
C THR A 175 2.03 -16.01 0.23
N LEU A 176 1.23 -15.71 1.25
CA LEU A 176 1.61 -15.82 2.65
C LEU A 176 1.16 -17.17 3.18
N THR A 177 2.02 -17.88 3.89
CA THR A 177 1.68 -19.17 4.49
C THR A 177 1.92 -19.08 5.98
N ALA A 178 0.98 -19.61 6.75
CA ALA A 178 1.13 -19.83 8.19
C ALA A 178 0.70 -21.24 8.53
N SER A 179 1.47 -21.89 9.40
CA SER A 179 1.18 -23.23 9.88
C SER A 179 1.32 -23.30 11.40
N ALA A 180 0.46 -24.11 12.00
CA ALA A 180 0.53 -24.48 13.40
C ALA A 180 0.42 -26.00 13.51
N VAL A 181 1.15 -26.58 14.46
CA VAL A 181 1.16 -28.01 14.70
C VAL A 181 0.82 -28.26 16.14
N VAL A 182 -0.10 -29.19 16.37
CA VAL A 182 -0.55 -29.57 17.70
C VAL A 182 -0.46 -31.08 17.88
N ARG A 183 -0.25 -31.51 19.12
CA ARG A 183 -0.20 -32.93 19.50
C ARG A 183 -1.63 -33.44 19.73
N ILE A 184 -1.94 -34.66 19.29
CA ILE A 184 -3.29 -35.25 19.36
C ILE A 184 -3.31 -36.67 19.92
#